data_AF-A3PAI7-F1
#
_entry.id   AF-A3PAI7-F1
#
_cell.length_a   1.000
_cell.length_b   1.000
_cell.length_c   1.000
_cell.angle_alpha   90.00
_cell.angle_beta   90.00
_cell.angle_gamma   90.00
#
_symmetry.space_group_name_H-M   'P 1'
#
loop_
_entity.id
_entity.type
_entity.pdbx_description
1 polymer ?
#
loop_
_entity_poly.entity_id
_entity_poly.type
_entity_poly.pdbx_seq_one_letter_code
_entity_poly.pdbx_strand_id
1 'polypeptide(L)'
;MEKNLYEELGLKKNATRSQIKSSYRSLVKQHHPDKGGEKERFLAIQNAWETLNDPIKKEQYDRSFVSSSSSFDSLNENWEKKINSKKYNSSIKDKEVETWIKEIYSPINRLISQIIKPLNNEIKELSADPYDDQLMENFCSYINLSQKKIEKVEKIYNKKIVPKAISALGLDLYHCFSQVKDALSEFDRYTQGYVDNYLFDGKEMIKEAKRIQSKMSTEKKNKNF
;
A
#
# COMPACT_ATOMS: atom_id res chain seq x y z
N MET A 1 14.24 35.78 0.04
CA MET A 1 13.43 35.38 1.22
C MET A 1 13.16 33.90 1.06
N GLU A 2 13.63 33.07 2.00
CA GLU A 2 13.36 31.63 1.99
C GLU A 2 11.86 31.41 2.13
N LYS A 3 11.24 30.81 1.11
CA LYS A 3 9.80 30.51 1.10
C LYS A 3 9.51 29.40 2.10
N ASN A 4 8.82 29.75 3.16
CA ASN A 4 8.42 28.82 4.21
C ASN A 4 7.31 27.89 3.66
N LEU A 5 7.53 26.57 3.69
CA LEU A 5 6.55 25.58 3.18
C LEU A 5 5.19 25.66 3.89
N TYR A 6 5.15 26.12 5.14
CA TYR A 6 3.89 26.37 5.84
C TYR A 6 3.13 27.55 5.23
N GLU A 7 3.83 28.62 4.81
CA GLU A 7 3.23 29.79 4.16
C GLU A 7 2.74 29.47 2.75
N GLU A 8 3.41 28.56 2.03
CA GLU A 8 2.93 28.05 0.73
C GLU A 8 1.59 27.30 0.85
N LEU A 9 1.36 26.64 1.99
CA LEU A 9 0.07 26.05 2.35
C LEU A 9 -0.88 27.02 3.09
N GLY A 10 -0.53 28.30 3.27
CA GLY A 10 -1.34 29.27 3.99
C GLY A 10 -1.51 28.98 5.49
N LEU A 11 -0.58 28.23 6.08
CA LEU A 11 -0.63 27.73 7.45
C LEU A 11 0.48 28.32 8.32
N LYS A 12 0.26 28.27 9.64
CA LYS A 12 1.29 28.56 10.64
C LYS A 12 2.16 27.33 10.88
N LYS A 13 3.41 27.51 11.33
CA LYS A 13 4.36 26.42 11.63
C LYS A 13 3.85 25.39 12.65
N ASN A 14 2.87 25.75 13.47
CA ASN A 14 2.22 24.88 14.46
C ASN A 14 0.98 24.16 13.92
N ALA A 15 0.71 24.21 12.61
CA ALA A 15 -0.45 23.56 12.02
C ALA A 15 -0.40 22.04 12.23
N THR A 16 -1.55 21.49 12.64
CA THR A 16 -1.72 20.05 12.80
C THR A 16 -1.78 19.36 11.45
N ARG A 17 -1.46 18.07 11.39
CA ARG A 17 -1.52 17.27 10.14
C ARG A 17 -2.89 17.35 9.46
N SER A 18 -3.98 17.42 10.24
CA SER A 18 -5.34 17.61 9.72
C SER A 18 -5.52 18.96 9.02
N GLN A 19 -4.98 20.04 9.61
CA GLN A 19 -5.01 21.39 9.01
C GLN A 19 -4.15 21.46 7.74
N ILE A 20 -2.96 20.83 7.75
CA ILE A 20 -2.10 20.70 6.58
C ILE A 20 -2.86 19.98 5.46
N LYS A 21 -3.52 18.84 5.75
CA LYS A 21 -4.29 18.07 4.76
C LYS A 21 -5.50 18.83 4.22
N SER A 22 -6.18 19.59 5.09
CA SER A 22 -7.33 20.41 4.69
C SER A 22 -6.90 21.55 3.76
N SER A 23 -5.86 22.31 4.15
CA SER A 23 -5.39 23.45 3.37
C SER A 23 -4.82 23.02 2.00
N TYR A 24 -4.04 21.93 1.99
CA TYR A 24 -3.53 21.35 0.74
C TYR A 24 -4.65 20.99 -0.24
N ARG A 25 -5.71 20.31 0.24
CA ARG A 25 -6.87 19.96 -0.58
C ARG A 25 -7.57 21.18 -1.17
N SER A 26 -7.80 22.21 -0.35
CA SER A 26 -8.40 23.46 -0.81
C SER A 26 -7.54 24.15 -1.87
N LEU A 27 -6.23 24.21 -1.66
CA LEU A 27 -5.27 24.86 -2.58
C LEU A 27 -5.10 24.09 -3.89
N VAL A 28 -5.06 22.76 -3.86
CA VAL A 28 -5.02 21.92 -5.06
C VAL A 28 -6.29 22.10 -5.88
N LYS A 29 -7.47 22.11 -5.25
CA LYS A 29 -8.75 22.35 -5.93
C LYS A 29 -8.82 23.73 -6.59
N GLN A 30 -8.20 24.75 -5.98
CA GLN A 30 -8.16 26.12 -6.48
C GLN A 30 -7.12 26.35 -7.58
N HIS A 31 -5.96 25.69 -7.49
CA HIS A 31 -4.81 25.93 -8.37
C HIS A 31 -4.50 24.79 -9.33
N HIS A 32 -5.42 23.82 -9.51
CA HIS A 32 -5.21 22.72 -10.46
C HIS A 32 -5.08 23.24 -11.90
N PRO A 33 -4.10 22.77 -12.70
CA PRO A 33 -3.91 23.19 -14.09
C PRO A 33 -5.15 22.98 -14.97
N ASP A 34 -5.91 21.90 -14.78
CA ASP A 34 -7.14 21.63 -15.54
C ASP A 34 -8.27 22.61 -15.25
N LYS A 35 -8.17 23.38 -14.14
CA LYS A 35 -9.13 24.45 -13.78
C LYS A 35 -8.56 25.85 -14.05
N GLY A 36 -7.48 25.95 -14.84
CA GLY A 36 -6.85 27.21 -15.21
C GLY A 36 -5.85 27.75 -14.18
N GLY A 37 -5.39 26.92 -13.24
CA GLY A 37 -4.38 27.29 -12.25
C GLY A 37 -2.95 27.35 -12.83
N GLU A 38 -2.11 28.19 -12.23
CA GLU A 38 -0.70 28.29 -12.62
C GLU A 38 0.09 27.06 -12.16
N LYS A 39 0.78 26.41 -13.12
CA LYS A 39 1.59 25.21 -12.89
C LYS A 39 2.67 25.42 -11.82
N GLU A 40 3.27 26.61 -11.77
CA GLU A 40 4.29 26.96 -10.77
C GLU A 40 3.71 27.02 -9.36
N ARG A 41 2.48 27.53 -9.21
CA ARG A 41 1.77 27.58 -7.94
C ARG A 41 1.39 26.17 -7.48
N PHE A 42 0.90 25.34 -8.39
CA PHE A 42 0.59 23.93 -8.12
C PHE A 42 1.82 23.15 -7.65
N LEU A 43 2.96 23.28 -8.36
CA LEU A 43 4.21 22.63 -7.98
C LEU A 43 4.73 23.09 -6.61
N ALA A 44 4.61 24.38 -6.28
CA ALA A 44 4.98 24.91 -4.96
C ALA A 44 4.09 24.34 -3.84
N ILE A 45 2.77 24.24 -4.07
CA ILE A 45 1.81 23.64 -3.14
C ILE A 45 2.11 22.15 -2.94
N GLN A 46 2.42 21.42 -4.02
CA GLN A 46 2.76 19.99 -3.97
C GLN A 46 4.08 19.74 -3.22
N ASN A 47 5.13 20.52 -3.48
CA ASN A 47 6.41 20.41 -2.78
C ASN A 47 6.28 20.68 -1.27
N ALA A 48 5.48 21.69 -0.90
CA ALA A 48 5.18 21.99 0.50
C ALA A 48 4.44 20.84 1.19
N TRP A 49 3.49 20.22 0.50
CA TRP A 49 2.75 19.06 1.01
C TRP A 49 3.60 17.80 1.16
N GLU A 50 4.41 17.45 0.16
CA GLU A 50 5.27 16.26 0.19
C GLU A 50 6.26 16.28 1.37
N THR A 51 6.70 17.48 1.75
CA THR A 51 7.61 17.68 2.88
C THR A 51 6.87 17.69 4.22
N LEU A 52 5.72 18.38 4.30
CA LEU A 52 5.02 18.61 5.58
C LEU A 52 4.05 17.48 5.99
N ASN A 53 3.61 16.64 5.05
CA ASN A 53 2.69 15.53 5.35
C ASN A 53 3.39 14.26 5.85
N ASP A 54 4.63 14.02 5.43
CA ASP A 54 5.45 12.91 5.93
C ASP A 54 6.04 13.30 7.29
N PRO A 55 5.76 12.57 8.38
CA PRO A 55 6.25 12.92 9.71
C PRO A 55 7.79 12.95 9.78
N ILE A 56 8.48 12.09 9.03
CA ILE A 56 9.95 12.04 9.01
C ILE A 56 10.49 13.24 8.24
N LYS A 57 9.95 13.54 7.05
CA LYS A 57 10.38 14.71 6.26
C LYS A 57 10.02 16.02 6.92
N LYS A 58 8.85 16.10 7.57
CA LYS A 58 8.43 17.26 8.37
C LYS A 58 9.38 17.47 9.53
N GLU A 59 9.75 16.42 10.26
CA GLU A 59 10.71 16.51 11.36
C GLU A 59 12.11 16.88 10.84
N GLN A 60 12.53 16.40 9.66
CA GLN A 60 13.79 16.80 9.02
C GLN A 60 13.76 18.26 8.54
N TYR A 61 12.64 18.74 7.98
CA TYR A 61 12.41 20.12 7.57
C TYR A 61 12.36 21.08 8.77
N ASP A 62 11.63 20.68 9.83
CA ASP A 62 11.57 21.42 11.09
C ASP A 62 12.95 21.43 11.78
N ARG A 63 13.75 20.35 11.65
CA ARG A 63 15.13 20.25 12.16
C ARG A 63 16.17 20.94 11.30
N SER A 64 15.93 21.24 10.01
CA SER A 64 16.94 21.87 9.14
C SER A 64 17.21 23.35 9.45
N PHE A 65 16.53 23.93 10.44
CA PHE A 65 16.96 25.14 11.14
C PHE A 65 18.13 24.91 12.12
N VAL A 66 18.58 23.66 12.31
CA VAL A 66 19.79 23.27 13.06
C VAL A 66 20.50 22.13 12.30
N SER A 67 21.52 22.50 11.52
CA SER A 67 22.63 21.72 10.95
C SER A 67 22.53 20.17 10.81
N SER A 68 22.51 19.75 9.55
CA SER A 68 23.35 18.73 8.86
C SER A 68 23.34 17.22 9.22
N SER A 69 22.94 16.44 8.19
CA SER A 69 23.64 15.28 7.56
C SER A 69 23.22 13.82 7.82
N SER A 70 23.15 13.09 6.68
CA SER A 70 23.38 11.63 6.44
C SER A 70 22.37 10.60 6.98
N SER A 71 22.04 9.48 6.34
CA SER A 71 22.29 8.87 5.02
C SER A 71 21.25 7.75 4.82
N PHE A 72 20.80 7.51 3.60
CA PHE A 72 19.93 6.40 3.22
C PHE A 72 20.79 5.19 2.84
N ASP A 73 20.49 4.02 3.40
CA ASP A 73 21.04 2.75 2.93
C ASP A 73 19.93 1.80 2.49
N SER A 74 20.14 1.26 1.30
CA SER A 74 19.43 0.19 0.62
C SER A 74 20.09 -1.16 0.94
N LEU A 75 19.57 -2.25 0.35
CA LEU A 75 20.06 -3.65 0.32
C LEU A 75 19.36 -4.59 1.32
N ASN A 76 19.03 -5.85 1.02
CA ASN A 76 19.13 -6.71 -0.17
C ASN A 76 18.50 -8.07 0.22
N GLU A 77 18.06 -8.86 -0.76
CA GLU A 77 17.75 -10.29 -0.63
C GLU A 77 19.02 -11.14 -0.46
N ASN A 78 18.89 -12.26 0.26
CA ASN A 78 19.30 -13.62 -0.13
C ASN A 78 19.80 -14.45 1.06
N TRP A 79 19.21 -15.63 1.27
CA TRP A 79 19.92 -16.78 1.84
C TRP A 79 19.29 -18.12 1.41
N GLU A 80 20.07 -18.97 0.75
CA GLU A 80 19.87 -20.43 0.73
C GLU A 80 21.02 -21.10 1.51
N LYS A 81 20.72 -22.06 2.41
CA LYS A 81 21.01 -23.52 2.26
C LYS A 81 21.02 -24.32 3.57
N LYS A 82 20.49 -25.55 3.43
CA LYS A 82 20.68 -26.82 4.17
C LYS A 82 20.02 -27.02 5.54
N ILE A 83 19.04 -27.95 5.59
CA ILE A 83 19.01 -29.10 6.52
C ILE A 83 18.45 -30.34 5.79
N ASN A 84 19.15 -31.47 5.93
CA ASN A 84 18.89 -32.78 5.33
C ASN A 84 18.05 -33.71 6.24
N SER A 85 17.40 -34.69 5.60
CA SER A 85 16.97 -36.03 6.08
C SER A 85 15.80 -36.19 7.06
N LYS A 86 14.70 -36.79 6.56
CA LYS A 86 14.25 -38.17 6.90
C LYS A 86 12.94 -38.48 6.18
N LYS A 87 12.81 -39.71 5.65
CA LYS A 87 11.56 -40.31 5.17
C LYS A 87 10.55 -40.33 6.32
N TYR A 88 9.55 -39.46 6.24
CA TYR A 88 8.39 -39.40 7.13
C TYR A 88 7.12 -39.58 6.28
N ASN A 89 6.21 -40.41 6.78
CA ASN A 89 5.04 -41.00 6.10
C ASN A 89 4.19 -40.02 5.27
N SER A 90 3.80 -40.44 4.06
CA SER A 90 3.03 -39.67 3.07
C SER A 90 1.68 -39.15 3.61
N SER A 91 0.94 -39.99 4.34
CA SER A 91 -0.40 -39.65 4.86
C SER A 91 -0.43 -38.48 5.87
N ILE A 92 0.68 -38.22 6.58
CA ILE A 92 0.76 -37.12 7.55
C ILE A 92 1.03 -35.78 6.85
N LYS A 93 1.81 -35.79 5.75
CA LYS A 93 2.12 -34.59 4.96
C LYS A 93 0.89 -34.04 4.25
N ASP A 94 0.04 -34.92 3.73
CA ASP A 94 -1.18 -34.52 3.03
C ASP A 94 -2.15 -33.83 4.01
N LYS A 95 -2.27 -34.37 5.23
CA LYS A 95 -3.08 -33.77 6.30
C LYS A 95 -2.54 -32.42 6.75
N GLU A 96 -1.23 -32.28 6.95
CA GLU A 96 -0.59 -31.00 7.32
C GLU A 96 -0.81 -29.92 6.25
N VAL A 97 -0.64 -30.29 4.98
CA VAL A 97 -0.87 -29.40 3.84
C VAL A 97 -2.34 -29.01 3.72
N GLU A 98 -3.27 -29.95 3.82
CA GLU A 98 -4.70 -29.66 3.84
C GLU A 98 -5.09 -28.70 4.95
N THR A 99 -4.59 -28.95 6.17
CA THR A 99 -4.83 -28.07 7.32
C THR A 99 -4.30 -26.68 7.04
N TRP A 100 -3.09 -26.55 6.50
CA TRP A 100 -2.53 -25.23 6.14
C TRP A 100 -3.36 -24.53 5.06
N ILE A 101 -3.82 -25.24 4.02
CA ILE A 101 -4.68 -24.66 2.98
C ILE A 101 -6.02 -24.17 3.56
N LYS A 102 -6.61 -24.94 4.46
CA LYS A 102 -7.91 -24.62 5.10
C LYS A 102 -7.79 -23.45 6.07
N GLU A 103 -6.74 -23.40 6.89
CA GLU A 103 -6.60 -22.41 7.96
C GLU A 103 -5.86 -21.13 7.57
N ILE A 104 -4.96 -21.21 6.58
CA ILE A 104 -4.08 -20.09 6.19
C ILE A 104 -4.45 -19.58 4.81
N TYR A 105 -4.27 -20.40 3.77
CA TYR A 105 -4.47 -19.97 2.38
C TYR A 105 -5.91 -19.49 2.13
N SER A 106 -6.91 -20.30 2.48
CA SER A 106 -8.30 -20.03 2.10
C SER A 106 -8.84 -18.74 2.76
N PRO A 107 -8.62 -18.50 4.07
CA PRO A 107 -9.00 -17.24 4.71
C PRO A 107 -8.27 -16.03 4.15
N ILE A 108 -6.96 -16.13 3.90
CA ILE A 108 -6.16 -15.05 3.34
C ILE A 108 -6.64 -14.72 1.92
N ASN A 109 -6.79 -15.72 1.06
CA ASN A 109 -7.23 -15.54 -0.33
C ASN A 109 -8.62 -14.90 -0.40
N ARG A 110 -9.51 -15.22 0.55
CA ARG A 110 -10.81 -14.57 0.69
C ARG A 110 -10.68 -13.08 1.05
N LEU A 111 -9.83 -12.75 2.03
CA LEU A 111 -9.60 -11.35 2.43
C LEU A 111 -8.98 -10.53 1.30
N ILE A 112 -7.98 -11.08 0.59
CA ILE A 112 -7.37 -10.46 -0.60
C ILE A 112 -8.45 -10.20 -1.65
N SER A 113 -9.31 -11.18 -1.93
CA SER A 113 -10.40 -11.02 -2.90
C SER A 113 -11.39 -9.92 -2.51
N GLN A 114 -11.66 -9.74 -1.21
CA GLN A 114 -12.53 -8.67 -0.69
C GLN A 114 -11.91 -7.28 -0.78
N ILE A 115 -10.61 -7.18 -1.06
CA ILE A 115 -9.92 -5.93 -1.37
C ILE A 115 -9.94 -5.74 -2.90
N ILE A 116 -9.37 -6.71 -3.62
CA ILE A 116 -9.12 -6.59 -5.08
C ILE A 116 -10.40 -6.41 -5.91
N LYS A 117 -11.48 -7.15 -5.60
CA LYS A 117 -12.71 -7.13 -6.41
C LYS A 117 -13.40 -5.75 -6.45
N PRO A 118 -13.71 -5.11 -5.31
CA PRO A 118 -14.33 -3.79 -5.32
C PRO A 118 -13.42 -2.66 -5.80
N LEU A 119 -12.08 -2.80 -5.68
CA LEU A 119 -11.13 -1.70 -5.95
C LEU A 119 -11.35 -1.00 -7.31
N ASN A 120 -11.58 -1.78 -8.38
CA ASN A 120 -11.78 -1.21 -9.71
C ASN A 120 -12.99 -0.27 -9.75
N ASN A 121 -14.05 -0.58 -9.00
CA ASN A 121 -15.24 0.25 -8.92
C ASN A 121 -14.97 1.51 -8.07
N GLU A 122 -14.30 1.37 -6.94
CA GLU A 122 -13.92 2.49 -6.06
C GLU A 122 -13.08 3.54 -6.81
N ILE A 123 -12.09 3.09 -7.57
CA ILE A 123 -11.25 3.97 -8.41
C ILE A 123 -12.10 4.62 -9.52
N LYS A 124 -13.02 3.88 -10.12
CA LYS A 124 -13.90 4.40 -11.18
C LYS A 124 -14.82 5.49 -10.63
N GLU A 125 -15.42 5.27 -9.46
CA GLU A 125 -16.26 6.27 -8.78
C GLU A 125 -15.45 7.53 -8.48
N LEU A 126 -14.26 7.39 -7.89
CA LEU A 126 -13.39 8.52 -7.62
C LEU A 126 -12.96 9.28 -8.88
N SER A 127 -12.77 8.58 -10.01
CA SER A 127 -12.36 9.22 -11.27
C SER A 127 -13.40 10.15 -11.88
N ALA A 128 -14.65 10.14 -11.37
CA ALA A 128 -15.69 11.08 -11.81
C ALA A 128 -15.35 12.54 -11.40
N ASP A 129 -14.87 12.73 -10.18
CA ASP A 129 -14.23 13.98 -9.71
C ASP A 129 -13.26 13.64 -8.56
N PRO A 130 -11.95 13.52 -8.85
CA PRO A 130 -10.95 13.22 -7.82
C PRO A 130 -10.89 14.25 -6.68
N TYR A 131 -11.38 15.47 -6.92
CA TYR A 131 -11.36 16.58 -5.97
C TYR A 131 -12.69 16.77 -5.22
N ASP A 132 -13.64 15.86 -5.44
CA ASP A 132 -14.86 15.81 -4.65
C ASP A 132 -14.59 15.21 -3.27
N ASP A 133 -15.02 15.93 -2.23
CA ASP A 133 -14.71 15.57 -0.84
C ASP A 133 -15.41 14.26 -0.43
N GLN A 134 -16.62 14.01 -0.93
CA GLN A 134 -17.39 12.80 -0.60
C GLN A 134 -16.82 11.57 -1.30
N LEU A 135 -16.49 11.67 -2.59
CA LEU A 135 -15.86 10.58 -3.34
C LEU A 135 -14.49 10.23 -2.74
N MET A 136 -13.70 11.25 -2.37
CA MET A 136 -12.40 11.02 -1.74
C MET A 136 -12.54 10.40 -0.34
N GLU A 137 -13.53 10.83 0.47
CA GLU A 137 -13.80 10.24 1.78
C GLU A 137 -14.22 8.76 1.67
N ASN A 138 -15.06 8.42 0.69
CA ASN A 138 -15.46 7.04 0.42
C ASN A 138 -14.23 6.19 0.08
N PHE A 139 -13.37 6.67 -0.81
CA PHE A 139 -12.15 5.96 -1.18
C PHE A 139 -11.17 5.80 0.00
N CYS A 140 -10.96 6.85 0.80
CA CYS A 140 -10.17 6.79 2.03
C CYS A 140 -10.72 5.74 3.01
N SER A 141 -12.04 5.69 3.17
CA SER A 141 -12.71 4.70 4.04
C SER A 141 -12.51 3.28 3.54
N TYR A 142 -12.61 3.06 2.24
CA TYR A 142 -12.30 1.79 1.60
C TYR A 142 -10.84 1.36 1.83
N ILE A 143 -9.87 2.27 1.66
CA ILE A 143 -8.44 2.00 1.90
C ILE A 143 -8.21 1.60 3.37
N ASN A 144 -8.74 2.37 4.32
CA ASN A 144 -8.60 2.11 5.75
C ASN A 144 -9.18 0.73 6.14
N LEU A 145 -10.35 0.37 5.61
CA LEU A 145 -10.95 -0.94 5.82
C LEU A 145 -10.10 -2.07 5.20
N SER A 146 -9.49 -1.82 4.05
CA SER A 146 -8.64 -2.77 3.34
C SER A 146 -7.29 -2.99 4.04
N GLN A 147 -6.68 -1.94 4.59
CA GLN A 147 -5.47 -2.05 5.41
C GLN A 147 -5.71 -2.90 6.67
N LYS A 148 -6.85 -2.72 7.35
CA LYS A 148 -7.25 -3.59 8.49
C LYS A 148 -7.44 -5.05 8.07
N LYS A 149 -7.84 -5.34 6.82
CA LYS A 149 -7.90 -6.72 6.30
C LYS A 149 -6.48 -7.26 6.07
N ILE A 150 -5.55 -6.46 5.58
CA ILE A 150 -4.14 -6.85 5.41
C ILE A 150 -3.47 -7.16 6.76
N GLU A 151 -3.69 -6.34 7.79
CA GLU A 151 -3.19 -6.65 9.14
C GLU A 151 -3.69 -8.01 9.65
N LYS A 152 -4.95 -8.36 9.35
CA LYS A 152 -5.50 -9.69 9.65
C LYS A 152 -4.84 -10.78 8.81
N VAL A 153 -4.55 -10.52 7.54
CA VAL A 153 -3.83 -11.45 6.65
C VAL A 153 -2.45 -11.77 7.23
N GLU A 154 -1.66 -10.77 7.60
CA GLU A 154 -0.32 -10.97 8.19
C GLU A 154 -0.40 -11.79 9.48
N LYS A 155 -1.36 -11.45 10.36
CA LYS A 155 -1.63 -12.22 11.58
C LYS A 155 -2.01 -13.66 11.30
N ILE A 156 -2.74 -13.95 10.24
CA ILE A 156 -3.10 -15.33 9.87
C ILE A 156 -1.88 -16.04 9.30
N TYR A 157 -1.15 -15.41 8.37
CA TYR A 157 -0.01 -16.01 7.69
C TYR A 157 1.08 -16.47 8.67
N ASN A 158 1.34 -15.66 9.70
CA ASN A 158 2.36 -15.95 10.71
C ASN A 158 1.94 -16.99 11.78
N LYS A 159 0.71 -17.54 11.73
CA LYS A 159 0.25 -18.53 12.72
C LYS A 159 0.91 -19.89 12.58
N LYS A 160 1.22 -20.30 11.35
CA LYS A 160 1.73 -21.64 11.04
C LYS A 160 2.80 -21.54 9.97
N ILE A 161 3.88 -22.29 10.19
CA ILE A 161 4.97 -22.44 9.23
C ILE A 161 4.42 -23.07 7.95
N VAL A 162 4.93 -22.60 6.80
CA VAL A 162 4.57 -23.16 5.50
C VAL A 162 5.18 -24.57 5.36
N PRO A 163 4.38 -25.61 5.11
CA PRO A 163 4.90 -26.96 4.87
C PRO A 163 5.82 -26.97 3.64
N LYS A 164 6.97 -27.67 3.74
CA LYS A 164 7.99 -27.70 2.68
C LYS A 164 7.45 -28.10 1.31
N ALA A 165 6.45 -28.99 1.28
CA ALA A 165 5.80 -29.47 0.06
C ALA A 165 5.03 -28.39 -0.72
N ILE A 166 4.63 -27.30 -0.05
CA ILE A 166 3.90 -26.18 -0.64
C ILE A 166 4.61 -24.83 -0.41
N SER A 167 5.91 -24.86 -0.18
CA SER A 167 6.74 -23.66 0.00
C SER A 167 6.57 -22.63 -1.11
N ALA A 168 6.53 -23.07 -2.37
CA ALA A 168 6.25 -22.21 -3.52
C ALA A 168 4.87 -21.53 -3.44
N LEU A 169 3.82 -22.26 -3.04
CA LEU A 169 2.47 -21.71 -2.87
C LEU A 169 2.42 -20.71 -1.70
N GLY A 170 3.12 -21.00 -0.60
CA GLY A 170 3.22 -20.06 0.52
C GLY A 170 3.95 -18.78 0.15
N LEU A 171 5.03 -18.90 -0.65
CA LEU A 171 5.77 -17.75 -1.18
C LEU A 171 4.90 -16.91 -2.13
N ASP A 172 4.20 -17.54 -3.06
CA ASP A 172 3.25 -16.85 -3.93
C ASP A 172 2.14 -16.16 -3.12
N LEU A 173 1.64 -16.80 -2.05
CA LEU A 173 0.64 -16.21 -1.16
C LEU A 173 1.18 -14.96 -0.48
N TYR A 174 2.42 -15.02 0.01
CA TYR A 174 3.14 -13.88 0.59
C TYR A 174 3.26 -12.73 -0.41
N HIS A 175 3.83 -12.99 -1.59
CA HIS A 175 3.98 -11.97 -2.62
C HIS A 175 2.64 -11.37 -3.02
N CYS A 176 1.58 -12.19 -3.12
CA CYS A 176 0.25 -11.71 -3.47
C CYS A 176 -0.27 -10.68 -2.47
N PHE A 177 -0.24 -10.96 -1.16
CA PHE A 177 -0.75 -9.98 -0.19
C PHE A 177 0.20 -8.80 0.03
N SER A 178 1.52 -8.98 -0.14
CA SER A 178 2.49 -7.88 -0.08
C SER A 178 2.25 -6.87 -1.20
N GLN A 179 2.02 -7.33 -2.43
CA GLN A 179 1.62 -6.45 -3.54
C GLN A 179 0.35 -5.67 -3.22
N VAL A 180 -0.65 -6.30 -2.60
CA VAL A 180 -1.88 -5.60 -2.17
C VAL A 180 -1.60 -4.59 -1.05
N LYS A 181 -0.72 -4.93 -0.11
CA LYS A 181 -0.33 -4.03 0.99
C LYS A 181 0.35 -2.79 0.44
N ASP A 182 1.35 -2.96 -0.42
CA ASP A 182 2.12 -1.88 -1.02
C ASP A 182 1.20 -1.00 -1.89
N ALA A 183 0.30 -1.62 -2.67
CA ALA A 183 -0.69 -0.88 -3.44
C ALA A 183 -1.61 -0.01 -2.56
N LEU A 184 -2.07 -0.52 -1.42
CA LEU A 184 -2.89 0.25 -0.48
C LEU A 184 -2.10 1.40 0.15
N SER A 185 -0.79 1.25 0.35
CA SER A 185 0.08 2.35 0.77
C SER A 185 0.22 3.41 -0.32
N GLU A 186 0.37 3.04 -1.59
CA GLU A 186 0.39 4.01 -2.69
C GLU A 186 -0.97 4.71 -2.85
N PHE A 187 -2.08 4.00 -2.75
CA PHE A 187 -3.40 4.63 -2.79
C PHE A 187 -3.61 5.61 -1.62
N ASP A 188 -3.15 5.27 -0.41
CA ASP A 188 -3.20 6.19 0.72
C ASP A 188 -2.36 7.46 0.45
N ARG A 189 -1.15 7.32 -0.10
CA ARG A 189 -0.33 8.46 -0.53
C ARG A 189 -1.02 9.28 -1.61
N TYR A 190 -1.72 8.65 -2.56
CA TYR A 190 -2.54 9.35 -3.53
C TYR A 190 -3.65 10.18 -2.86
N THR A 191 -4.40 9.63 -1.90
CA THR A 191 -5.45 10.41 -1.18
C THR A 191 -4.90 11.58 -0.37
N GLN A 192 -3.60 11.55 -0.11
CA GLN A 192 -2.89 12.59 0.59
C GLN A 192 -2.40 13.64 -0.40
N GLY A 193 -1.74 13.24 -1.48
CA GLY A 193 -1.01 14.11 -2.41
C GLY A 193 -1.62 14.37 -3.78
N TYR A 194 -2.66 13.66 -4.21
CA TYR A 194 -3.22 13.71 -5.57
C TYR A 194 -2.16 13.51 -6.67
N VAL A 195 -1.08 12.77 -6.37
CA VAL A 195 -0.01 12.50 -7.32
C VAL A 195 -0.36 11.24 -8.09
N ASP A 196 -0.63 11.39 -9.39
CA ASP A 196 -1.10 10.30 -10.26
C ASP A 196 -0.17 9.09 -10.31
N ASN A 197 1.14 9.29 -10.14
CA ASN A 197 2.11 8.20 -10.10
C ASN A 197 1.77 7.17 -9.01
N TYR A 198 1.37 7.61 -7.81
CA TYR A 198 0.99 6.69 -6.74
C TYR A 198 -0.28 5.90 -7.11
N LEU A 199 -1.25 6.53 -7.79
CA LEU A 199 -2.44 5.84 -8.26
C LEU A 199 -2.11 4.83 -9.36
N PHE A 200 -1.18 5.15 -10.26
CA PHE A 200 -0.70 4.26 -11.30
C PHE A 200 0.07 3.06 -10.72
N ASP A 201 1.04 3.30 -9.85
CA ASP A 201 1.87 2.27 -9.23
C ASP A 201 1.01 1.29 -8.43
N GLY A 202 0.07 1.81 -7.62
CA GLY A 202 -0.87 0.97 -6.88
C GLY A 202 -1.74 0.10 -7.80
N LYS A 203 -2.16 0.60 -8.98
CA LYS A 203 -2.92 -0.19 -9.96
C LYS A 203 -2.09 -1.33 -10.55
N GLU A 204 -0.83 -1.09 -10.89
CA GLU A 204 0.05 -2.12 -11.43
C GLU A 204 0.37 -3.19 -10.37
N MET A 205 0.61 -2.80 -9.11
CA MET A 205 0.77 -3.75 -8.01
C MET A 205 -0.47 -4.65 -7.82
N ILE A 206 -1.68 -4.09 -7.93
CA ILE A 206 -2.93 -4.89 -7.83
C ILE A 206 -3.10 -5.82 -9.03
N LYS A 207 -2.72 -5.38 -10.22
CA LYS A 207 -2.73 -6.23 -11.42
C LYS A 207 -1.77 -7.40 -11.27
N GLU A 208 -0.58 -7.17 -10.71
CA GLU A 208 0.35 -8.24 -10.38
C GLU A 208 -0.21 -9.17 -9.30
N ALA A 209 -0.82 -8.63 -8.24
CA ALA A 209 -1.49 -9.44 -7.22
C ALA A 209 -2.59 -10.34 -7.82
N LYS A 210 -3.39 -9.84 -8.79
CA LYS A 210 -4.39 -10.62 -9.53
C LYS A 210 -3.75 -11.75 -10.35
N ARG A 211 -2.60 -11.49 -10.97
CA ARG A 211 -1.84 -12.49 -11.74
C ARG A 211 -1.36 -13.62 -10.83
N ILE A 212 -0.76 -13.28 -9.70
CA ILE A 212 -0.31 -14.25 -8.69
C ILE A 212 -1.51 -15.03 -8.13
N GLN A 213 -2.63 -14.36 -7.80
CA GLN A 213 -3.84 -15.02 -7.32
C GLN A 213 -4.41 -16.05 -8.32
N SER A 214 -4.37 -15.72 -9.61
CA SER A 214 -4.80 -16.60 -10.68
C SER A 214 -3.88 -17.82 -10.81
N LYS A 215 -2.55 -17.60 -10.76
CA LYS A 215 -1.53 -18.67 -10.73
C LYS A 215 -1.76 -19.63 -9.55
N MET A 216 -1.91 -19.12 -8.34
CA MET A 216 -2.16 -19.94 -7.15
C MET A 216 -3.46 -20.75 -7.25
N SER A 217 -4.52 -20.17 -7.84
CA SER A 217 -5.78 -20.87 -8.10
C SER A 217 -5.60 -22.05 -9.06
N THR A 218 -4.81 -21.90 -10.12
CA THR A 218 -4.49 -22.99 -11.05
C THR A 218 -3.63 -24.07 -10.40
N GLU A 219 -2.61 -23.69 -9.62
CA GLU A 219 -1.74 -24.65 -8.94
C GLU A 219 -2.47 -25.47 -7.88
N LYS A 220 -3.41 -24.84 -7.16
CA LYS A 220 -4.29 -25.53 -6.21
C LYS A 220 -5.17 -26.57 -6.91
N LYS A 221 -5.74 -26.25 -8.08
CA LYS A 221 -6.59 -27.18 -8.84
C LYS A 221 -5.79 -28.37 -9.39
N ASN A 222 -4.58 -28.12 -9.91
CA ASN A 222 -3.75 -29.17 -10.51
C ASN A 222 -3.18 -30.16 -9.48
N LYS A 223 -3.12 -29.78 -8.20
CA LYS A 223 -2.57 -30.62 -7.13
C LYS A 223 -3.58 -31.56 -6.46
N ASN A 224 -4.87 -31.58 -6.87
CA ASN A 224 -5.91 -32.46 -6.31
C ASN A 224 -5.74 -32.71 -4.80
N PHE A 225 -5.77 -31.64 -4.00
CA PHE A 225 -5.99 -31.75 -2.55
C PHE A 225 -7.48 -31.98 -2.28
#